data_AF-A0A813N2T4-F1
#
_entry.id   AF-A0A813N2T4-F1
#
_cell.length_a   1.000
_cell.length_b   1.000
_cell.length_c   1.000
_cell.angle_alpha   90.00
_cell.angle_beta   90.00
_cell.angle_gamma   90.00
#
_symmetry.space_group_name_H-M   'P 1'
#
loop_
_entity.id
_entity.type
_entity.pdbx_description
1 polymer ?
#
loop_
_entity_poly.entity_id
_entity_poly.type
_entity_poly.pdbx_seq_one_letter_code
_entity_poly.pdbx_strand_id
1 'polypeptide(L)'
;MSSSSSPSNEVFTNELIQQRLKPYLDNTPSHVDQLSQTIPRLKRSRRASVLVPLYCNPVTNRIEVLLIKRSEKMRSHTGMVAFPGGMSDPTDRDRIHTAEREAFEEIGLEPHQYSLVGCLLPITDSRVVVITPVIALLHSPKFVDFRLSPDEATDAFYVDLEQFLFANENYKMLEVGDDFITHHFSIDKYNIWGVTAYELILVATLIYQRIPQFPVYRHEKYLDLQQIMQQQKDFFRLCVDRRYGNKTDENTKERSRL
;
A
#
# COMPACT_ATOMS: atom_id res chain seq x y z
N MET A 1 -4.65 -7.68 -35.37
CA MET A 1 -3.47 -8.46 -34.94
C MET A 1 -2.33 -7.47 -34.79
N SER A 2 -2.13 -6.98 -33.58
CA SER A 2 -1.11 -5.97 -33.28
C SER A 2 -0.17 -6.61 -32.28
N SER A 3 1.06 -6.81 -32.73
CA SER A 3 2.24 -7.36 -32.09
C SER A 3 2.27 -7.26 -30.56
N SER A 4 2.31 -8.44 -29.92
CA SER A 4 2.84 -8.65 -28.59
C SER A 4 4.32 -8.27 -28.56
N SER A 5 4.65 -7.10 -28.04
CA SER A 5 6.03 -6.78 -27.66
C SER A 5 6.36 -7.53 -26.36
N SER A 6 7.23 -8.53 -26.46
CA SER A 6 7.91 -9.16 -25.32
C SER A 6 8.53 -8.10 -24.39
N PRO A 7 8.61 -8.35 -23.07
CA PRO A 7 8.97 -7.34 -22.09
C PRO A 7 10.42 -6.85 -22.26
N SER A 8 10.60 -5.57 -21.97
CA SER A 8 11.83 -4.79 -21.94
C SER A 8 13.04 -5.51 -21.33
N ASN A 9 14.18 -5.51 -22.03
CA ASN A 9 15.52 -5.94 -21.57
C ASN A 9 16.10 -5.07 -20.43
N GLU A 10 15.27 -4.44 -19.61
CA GLU A 10 15.73 -3.55 -18.55
C GLU A 10 16.18 -4.37 -17.33
N VAL A 11 17.40 -4.12 -16.87
CA VAL A 11 17.94 -4.74 -15.67
C VAL A 11 17.55 -3.89 -14.46
N PHE A 12 16.83 -4.49 -13.51
CA PHE A 12 16.48 -3.83 -12.27
C PHE A 12 17.69 -3.83 -11.32
N THR A 13 17.94 -2.67 -10.72
CA THR A 13 18.90 -2.49 -9.63
C THR A 13 18.26 -1.67 -8.51
N ASN A 14 18.87 -1.72 -7.33
CA ASN A 14 18.44 -0.90 -6.20
C ASN A 14 18.48 0.60 -6.54
N GLU A 15 19.49 1.04 -7.29
CA GLU A 15 19.64 2.43 -7.74
C GLU A 15 18.53 2.84 -8.71
N LEU A 16 18.18 1.96 -9.66
CA LEU A 16 17.09 2.24 -10.59
C LEU A 16 15.74 2.34 -9.86
N ILE A 17 15.47 1.43 -8.92
CA ILE A 17 14.25 1.46 -8.10
C ILE A 17 14.19 2.77 -7.31
N GLN A 18 15.27 3.15 -6.63
CA GLN A 18 15.36 4.43 -5.90
C GLN A 18 15.13 5.62 -6.82
N GLN A 19 15.76 5.64 -8.00
CA GLN A 19 15.60 6.71 -8.99
C GLN A 19 14.14 6.85 -9.43
N ARG A 20 13.44 5.74 -9.66
CA ARG A 20 12.03 5.73 -10.11
C ARG A 20 11.06 6.15 -9.02
N LEU A 21 11.33 5.79 -7.77
CA LEU A 21 10.47 6.13 -6.64
C LEU A 21 10.70 7.55 -6.12
N LYS A 22 11.91 8.10 -6.28
CA LYS A 22 12.30 9.44 -5.78
C LYS A 22 11.27 10.55 -6.04
N PRO A 23 10.64 10.67 -7.23
CA PRO A 23 9.64 11.73 -7.48
C PRO A 23 8.33 11.57 -6.69
N TYR A 24 8.06 10.37 -6.17
CA TYR A 24 6.81 9.99 -5.52
C TYR A 24 6.93 9.83 -4.00
N LEU A 25 8.14 10.02 -3.46
CA LEU A 25 8.38 10.04 -2.02
C LEU A 25 7.69 11.26 -1.39
N ASP A 26 7.09 11.07 -0.21
CA ASP A 26 6.38 12.07 0.59
C ASP A 26 7.34 13.06 1.25
N ASN A 27 8.11 13.77 0.42
CA ASN A 27 9.08 14.78 0.82
C ASN A 27 8.35 16.11 1.05
N THR A 28 7.73 16.27 2.22
CA THR A 28 7.23 17.50 2.90
C THR A 28 6.78 18.73 2.07
N PRO A 29 5.62 19.36 2.40
CA PRO A 29 4.59 18.90 3.33
C PRO A 29 3.75 17.79 2.71
N SER A 30 3.34 16.81 3.52
CA SER A 30 2.51 15.71 3.04
C SER A 30 1.17 16.20 2.52
N HIS A 31 0.58 15.51 1.55
CA HIS A 31 -0.79 15.81 1.12
C HIS A 31 -1.79 15.69 2.30
N VAL A 32 -1.47 14.84 3.28
CA VAL A 32 -2.26 14.70 4.52
C VAL A 32 -2.18 15.98 5.35
N ASP A 33 -1.01 16.61 5.44
CA ASP A 33 -0.83 17.87 6.17
C ASP A 33 -1.64 18.98 5.52
N GLN A 34 -1.61 19.06 4.19
CA GLN A 34 -2.40 20.02 3.40
C GLN A 34 -3.90 19.80 3.61
N LEU A 35 -4.40 18.57 3.47
CA LEU A 35 -5.80 18.23 3.71
C LEU A 35 -6.23 18.46 5.16
N SER A 36 -5.32 18.31 6.12
CA SER A 36 -5.63 18.54 7.54
C SER A 36 -5.90 20.02 7.87
N GLN A 37 -5.49 20.95 6.98
CA GLN A 37 -5.80 22.37 7.12
C GLN A 37 -7.27 22.66 6.78
N THR A 38 -7.82 21.98 5.77
CA THR A 38 -9.22 22.12 5.35
C THR A 38 -10.17 21.17 6.09
N ILE A 39 -9.65 20.03 6.58
CA ILE A 39 -10.41 19.01 7.32
C ILE A 39 -9.72 18.74 8.67
N PRO A 40 -9.95 19.58 9.70
CA PRO A 40 -9.23 19.49 10.98
C PRO A 40 -9.37 18.14 11.69
N ARG A 41 -10.47 17.40 11.46
CA ARG A 41 -10.68 16.06 12.02
C ARG A 41 -9.63 15.04 11.55
N LEU A 42 -9.01 15.24 10.39
CA LEU A 42 -7.93 14.40 9.88
C LEU A 42 -6.67 14.47 10.76
N LYS A 43 -6.49 15.53 11.55
CA LYS A 43 -5.39 15.59 12.55
C LYS A 43 -5.55 14.58 13.67
N ARG A 44 -6.78 14.09 13.91
CA ARG A 44 -7.11 13.10 14.94
C ARG A 44 -7.31 11.70 14.36
N SER A 45 -7.05 11.50 13.06
CA SER A 45 -7.14 10.18 12.46
C SER A 45 -6.07 9.27 13.06
N ARG A 46 -6.42 7.98 13.18
CA ARG A 46 -5.47 6.93 13.53
C ARG A 46 -4.38 6.86 12.47
N ARG A 47 -3.13 6.68 12.89
CA ARG A 47 -1.97 6.56 12.01
C ARG A 47 -1.38 5.15 12.10
N ALA A 48 -0.97 4.64 10.96
CA ALA A 48 -0.28 3.37 10.82
C ALA A 48 0.85 3.54 9.81
N SER A 49 1.85 2.67 9.88
CA SER A 49 2.90 2.58 8.86
C SER A 49 3.17 1.13 8.53
N VAL A 50 3.44 0.88 7.27
CA VAL A 50 3.78 -0.46 6.76
C VAL A 50 5.13 -0.40 6.09
N LEU A 51 5.97 -1.39 6.34
CA LEU A 51 7.21 -1.58 5.61
C LEU A 51 6.88 -2.32 4.31
N VAL A 52 7.35 -1.80 3.18
CA VAL A 52 7.25 -2.43 1.86
C VAL A 52 8.63 -2.96 1.50
N PRO A 53 8.97 -4.20 1.85
CA PRO A 53 10.31 -4.73 1.69
C PRO A 53 10.41 -5.36 0.30
N LEU A 54 11.25 -4.77 -0.55
CA LEU A 54 11.46 -5.17 -1.93
C LEU A 54 12.83 -5.82 -2.07
N TYR A 55 12.89 -6.96 -2.74
CA TYR A 55 14.13 -7.61 -3.12
C TYR A 55 14.26 -7.62 -4.63
N CYS A 56 15.33 -7.01 -5.13
CA CYS A 56 15.69 -7.09 -6.53
C CYS A 56 16.52 -8.35 -6.76
N ASN A 57 15.92 -9.37 -7.38
CA ASN A 57 16.58 -10.66 -7.59
C ASN A 57 17.54 -10.58 -8.77
N PRO A 58 18.88 -10.62 -8.56
CA PRO A 58 19.85 -10.42 -9.62
C PRO A 58 19.93 -11.60 -10.60
N VAL A 59 19.37 -12.77 -10.24
CA VAL A 59 19.36 -13.96 -11.08
C VAL A 59 18.18 -13.96 -12.03
N THR A 60 16.98 -13.65 -11.51
CA THR A 60 15.74 -13.67 -12.29
C THR A 60 15.42 -12.32 -12.92
N ASN A 61 16.09 -11.25 -12.48
CA ASN A 61 15.79 -9.86 -12.84
C ASN A 61 14.34 -9.48 -12.53
N ARG A 62 13.77 -10.07 -11.47
CA ARG A 62 12.42 -9.76 -10.96
C ARG A 62 12.52 -9.03 -9.64
N ILE A 63 11.48 -8.25 -9.33
CA ILE A 63 11.35 -7.59 -8.04
C ILE A 63 10.34 -8.39 -7.24
N GLU A 64 10.81 -8.95 -6.14
CA GLU A 64 10.01 -9.71 -5.20
C GLU A 64 9.64 -8.79 -4.05
N VAL A 65 8.41 -8.91 -3.55
CA VAL A 65 7.92 -8.14 -2.40
C VAL A 65 7.58 -9.09 -1.27
N LEU A 66 8.06 -8.77 -0.08
CA LEU A 66 7.83 -9.56 1.13
C LEU A 66 6.50 -9.17 1.78
N LEU A 67 5.66 -10.17 2.00
CA LEU A 67 4.36 -10.04 2.65
C LEU A 67 4.25 -11.03 3.81
N ILE A 68 3.28 -10.76 4.69
CA ILE A 68 2.95 -11.61 5.82
C ILE A 68 1.50 -12.08 5.74
N LYS A 69 1.23 -13.25 6.32
CA LYS A 69 -0.12 -13.67 6.66
C LYS A 69 -0.38 -13.38 8.13
N ARG A 70 -1.28 -12.43 8.39
CA ARG A 70 -1.64 -12.03 9.76
C ARG A 70 -2.26 -13.18 10.54
N SER A 71 -1.97 -13.26 11.83
CA SER A 71 -2.51 -14.29 12.72
C SER A 71 -4.03 -14.17 12.87
N GLU A 72 -4.70 -15.30 13.01
CA GLU A 72 -6.14 -15.35 13.32
C GLU A 72 -6.46 -14.82 14.73
N LYS A 73 -5.43 -14.69 15.59
CA LYS A 73 -5.57 -14.19 16.97
C LYS A 73 -5.69 -12.66 17.06
N MET A 74 -5.40 -11.95 15.97
CA MET A 74 -5.40 -10.49 15.99
C MET A 74 -6.81 -9.90 16.11
N ARG A 75 -6.92 -8.68 16.64
CA ARG A 75 -8.23 -8.01 16.81
C ARG A 75 -8.82 -7.46 15.51
N SER A 76 -8.01 -7.35 14.47
CA SER A 76 -8.42 -6.78 13.17
C SER A 76 -7.60 -7.39 12.05
N HIS A 77 -8.22 -7.49 10.87
CA HIS A 77 -7.56 -8.01 9.66
C HIS A 77 -7.01 -9.43 9.82
N THR A 78 -7.72 -10.27 10.58
CA THR A 78 -7.34 -11.66 10.88
C THR A 78 -7.18 -12.48 9.61
N GLY A 79 -6.09 -13.23 9.51
CA GLY A 79 -5.81 -14.12 8.38
C GLY A 79 -5.51 -13.41 7.05
N MET A 80 -5.57 -12.08 7.00
CA MET A 80 -5.35 -11.31 5.78
C MET A 80 -3.87 -11.24 5.43
N VAL A 81 -3.59 -11.15 4.12
CA VAL A 81 -2.25 -10.83 3.62
C VAL A 81 -2.03 -9.33 3.71
N ALA A 82 -0.89 -8.94 4.28
CA ALA A 82 -0.50 -7.55 4.45
C ALA A 82 1.01 -7.40 4.31
N PHE A 83 1.44 -6.16 4.16
CA PHE A 83 2.80 -5.77 4.49
C PHE A 83 3.06 -5.90 6.00
N PRO A 84 4.31 -6.16 6.43
CA PRO A 84 4.67 -5.99 7.83
C PRO A 84 4.38 -4.55 8.27
N GLY A 85 3.72 -4.38 9.40
CA GLY A 85 3.33 -3.05 9.85
C GLY A 85 2.11 -2.99 10.75
N GLY A 86 1.90 -1.81 11.30
CA GLY A 86 0.87 -1.60 12.29
C GLY A 86 0.68 -0.15 12.70
N MET A 87 0.07 0.01 13.86
CA MET A 87 -0.39 1.29 14.38
C MET A 87 0.78 2.07 14.97
N SER A 88 0.77 3.40 14.84
CA SER A 88 1.74 4.24 15.53
C SER A 88 1.58 4.13 17.04
N ASP A 89 2.68 3.96 17.75
CA ASP A 89 2.78 4.02 19.20
C ASP A 89 3.30 5.41 19.65
N PRO A 90 2.91 5.93 20.83
CA PRO A 90 3.45 7.20 21.35
C PRO A 90 4.98 7.21 21.52
N THR A 91 5.63 6.06 21.59
CA THR A 91 7.10 5.93 21.64
C THR A 91 7.76 6.00 20.27
N ASP A 92 6.99 5.93 19.18
CA ASP A 92 7.53 6.03 17.82
C ASP A 92 7.97 7.47 17.51
N ARG A 93 9.24 7.62 17.12
CA ARG A 93 9.82 8.93 16.75
C ARG A 93 9.19 9.51 15.48
N ASP A 94 8.84 8.66 14.53
CA ASP A 94 8.29 9.02 13.23
C ASP A 94 7.64 7.80 12.54
N ARG A 95 7.13 8.01 11.33
CA ARG A 95 6.45 7.01 10.50
C ARG A 95 7.38 5.86 10.09
N ILE A 96 8.67 6.13 9.92
CA ILE A 96 9.67 5.10 9.58
C ILE A 96 9.84 4.19 10.79
N HIS A 97 10.04 4.75 11.98
CA HIS A 97 10.20 3.97 13.21
C HIS A 97 9.00 3.07 13.51
N THR A 98 7.77 3.54 13.27
CA THR A 98 6.58 2.68 13.37
C THR A 98 6.70 1.45 12.46
N ALA A 99 7.07 1.63 11.18
CA ALA A 99 7.22 0.51 10.26
C ALA A 99 8.39 -0.43 10.65
N GLU A 100 9.52 0.13 11.11
CA GLU A 100 10.68 -0.64 11.58
C GLU A 100 10.34 -1.50 12.80
N ARG A 101 9.68 -0.90 13.81
CA ARG A 101 9.27 -1.60 15.04
C ARG A 101 8.33 -2.76 14.73
N GLU A 102 7.27 -2.50 13.96
CA GLU A 102 6.26 -3.51 13.63
C GLU A 102 6.85 -4.63 12.78
N ALA A 103 7.71 -4.33 11.80
CA ALA A 103 8.39 -5.36 11.01
C ALA A 103 9.32 -6.23 11.86
N PHE A 104 9.97 -5.65 12.87
CA PHE A 104 10.77 -6.40 13.83
C PHE A 104 9.89 -7.28 14.73
N GLU A 105 8.79 -6.76 15.26
CA GLU A 105 7.84 -7.49 16.12
C GLU A 105 7.17 -8.66 15.38
N GLU A 106 6.69 -8.44 14.15
CA GLU A 106 5.93 -9.44 13.41
C GLU A 106 6.81 -10.55 12.81
N ILE A 107 8.00 -10.20 12.29
CA ILE A 107 8.84 -11.12 11.50
C ILE A 107 10.35 -11.08 11.82
N GLY A 108 10.79 -10.27 12.78
CA GLY A 108 12.20 -10.15 13.16
C GLY A 108 13.08 -9.43 12.14
N LEU A 109 12.50 -8.62 11.25
CA LEU A 109 13.27 -7.90 10.23
C LEU A 109 13.95 -6.66 10.82
N GLU A 110 15.27 -6.67 10.87
CA GLU A 110 16.14 -5.64 11.44
C GLU A 110 16.64 -4.62 10.39
N PRO A 111 16.88 -3.35 10.79
CA PRO A 111 17.32 -2.29 9.87
C PRO A 111 18.62 -2.54 9.10
N HIS A 112 19.51 -3.41 9.58
CA HIS A 112 20.77 -3.72 8.86
C HIS A 112 20.57 -4.63 7.64
N GLN A 113 19.40 -5.26 7.51
CA GLN A 113 19.09 -6.20 6.43
C GLN A 113 18.57 -5.51 5.15
N TYR A 114 18.37 -4.20 5.20
CA TYR A 114 17.84 -3.43 4.08
C TYR A 114 18.36 -2.00 4.02
N SER A 115 18.21 -1.38 2.86
CA SER A 115 18.44 0.05 2.65
C SER A 115 17.10 0.77 2.56
N LEU A 116 16.89 1.76 3.42
CA LEU A 116 15.68 2.58 3.40
C LEU A 116 15.66 3.51 2.18
N VAL A 117 14.55 3.55 1.45
CA VAL A 117 14.34 4.46 0.30
C VAL A 117 13.58 5.70 0.72
N GLY A 118 12.51 5.54 1.49
CA GLY A 118 11.67 6.63 1.99
C GLY A 118 10.19 6.28 2.05
N CYS A 119 9.36 7.24 2.45
CA CYS A 119 7.91 7.06 2.53
C CYS A 119 7.24 7.41 1.20
N LEU A 120 6.30 6.60 0.73
CA LEU A 120 5.37 7.00 -0.32
C LEU A 120 4.22 7.85 0.24
N LEU A 121 3.44 8.45 -0.66
CA LEU A 121 2.22 9.17 -0.27
C LEU A 121 1.31 8.25 0.58
N PRO A 122 0.86 8.74 1.76
CA PRO A 122 -0.08 7.99 2.56
C PRO A 122 -1.35 7.59 1.81
N ILE A 123 -1.91 6.45 2.20
CA ILE A 123 -3.23 6.00 1.77
C ILE A 123 -4.13 5.85 2.98
N THR A 124 -5.39 5.47 2.74
CA THR A 124 -6.34 5.29 3.81
C THR A 124 -7.28 4.12 3.58
N ASP A 125 -7.70 3.50 4.68
CA ASP A 125 -8.79 2.52 4.67
C ASP A 125 -10.17 3.21 4.77
N SER A 126 -11.24 2.41 4.72
CA SER A 126 -12.63 2.87 4.85
C SER A 126 -12.97 3.51 6.21
N ARG A 127 -12.12 3.32 7.23
CA ARG A 127 -12.28 3.90 8.58
C ARG A 127 -11.46 5.18 8.75
N VAL A 128 -10.75 5.59 7.71
CA VAL A 128 -9.85 6.74 7.68
C VAL A 128 -8.63 6.57 8.58
N VAL A 129 -8.09 5.35 8.65
CA VAL A 129 -6.73 5.13 9.17
C VAL A 129 -5.75 5.58 8.11
N VAL A 130 -4.90 6.56 8.42
CA VAL A 130 -3.87 7.04 7.49
C VAL A 130 -2.66 6.12 7.60
N ILE A 131 -2.41 5.39 6.53
CA ILE A 131 -1.36 4.37 6.42
C ILE A 131 -0.23 4.94 5.59
N THR A 132 1.00 4.94 6.12
CA THR A 132 2.19 5.39 5.38
C THR A 132 3.00 4.18 4.91
N PRO A 133 3.16 3.99 3.59
CA PRO A 133 4.05 2.97 3.05
C PRO A 133 5.50 3.43 3.14
N VAL A 134 6.36 2.64 3.76
CA VAL A 134 7.79 2.89 3.94
C VAL A 134 8.57 1.90 3.06
N ILE A 135 9.21 2.38 2.00
CA ILE A 135 9.89 1.51 1.03
C ILE A 135 11.29 1.16 1.53
N ALA A 136 11.60 -0.14 1.54
CA ALA A 136 12.91 -0.68 1.91
C ALA A 136 13.40 -1.67 0.84
N LEU A 137 14.69 -1.62 0.53
CA LEU A 137 15.35 -2.54 -0.40
C LEU A 137 16.19 -3.56 0.36
N LEU A 138 15.73 -4.80 0.41
CA LEU A 138 16.40 -5.92 1.07
C LEU A 138 17.74 -6.20 0.38
N HIS A 139 18.78 -6.48 1.18
CA HIS A 139 20.10 -6.84 0.63
C HIS A 139 20.16 -8.28 0.10
N SER A 140 19.36 -9.18 0.66
CA SER A 140 19.21 -10.58 0.22
C SER A 140 17.95 -11.20 0.83
N PRO A 141 17.28 -12.14 0.14
CA PRO A 141 16.17 -12.90 0.71
C PRO A 141 16.66 -13.86 1.78
N LYS A 142 17.92 -14.31 1.68
CA LYS A 142 18.51 -15.30 2.60
C LYS A 142 18.90 -14.73 3.95
N PHE A 143 19.06 -13.41 4.07
CA PHE A 143 19.38 -12.82 5.37
C PHE A 143 18.14 -12.70 6.26
N VAL A 144 16.93 -12.89 5.74
CA VAL A 144 15.72 -12.84 6.55
C VAL A 144 15.44 -14.23 7.15
N ASP A 145 16.14 -14.55 8.23
CA ASP A 145 15.70 -15.61 9.15
C ASP A 145 14.42 -15.12 9.85
N PHE A 146 13.27 -15.34 9.20
CA PHE A 146 11.99 -14.87 9.71
C PHE A 146 11.74 -15.42 11.11
N ARG A 147 11.74 -14.53 12.09
CA ARG A 147 11.29 -14.85 13.43
C ARG A 147 9.84 -14.41 13.56
N LEU A 148 8.94 -15.26 13.07
CA LEU A 148 7.51 -14.99 13.15
C LEU A 148 7.06 -14.90 14.61
N SER A 149 6.32 -13.85 14.94
CA SER A 149 5.52 -13.78 16.15
C SER A 149 4.17 -14.46 15.89
N PRO A 150 3.89 -15.68 16.42
CA PRO A 150 2.68 -16.43 16.05
C PRO A 150 1.36 -15.75 16.44
N ASP A 151 1.43 -14.77 17.35
CA ASP A 151 0.28 -13.97 17.76
C ASP A 151 -0.04 -12.85 16.76
N GLU A 152 0.88 -12.54 15.84
CA GLU A 152 0.77 -11.44 14.89
C GLU A 152 0.91 -11.90 13.43
N ALA A 153 1.85 -12.79 13.13
CA ALA A 153 2.09 -13.37 11.81
C ALA A 153 2.21 -14.89 11.86
N THR A 154 1.57 -15.56 10.92
CA THR A 154 1.59 -17.04 10.78
C THR A 154 2.39 -17.51 9.58
N ASP A 155 2.73 -16.61 8.66
CA ASP A 155 3.53 -16.91 7.48
C ASP A 155 4.21 -15.63 6.99
N ALA A 156 5.36 -15.76 6.32
CA ALA A 156 6.06 -14.69 5.62
C ALA A 156 6.58 -15.24 4.29
N PHE A 157 6.29 -14.54 3.20
CA PHE A 157 6.53 -15.06 1.86
C PHE A 157 6.77 -13.95 0.85
N TYR A 158 7.52 -14.29 -0.20
CA TYR A 158 7.77 -13.41 -1.32
C TYR A 158 6.75 -13.65 -2.42
N VAL A 159 6.35 -12.57 -3.08
CA VAL A 159 5.55 -12.63 -4.31
C VAL A 159 6.21 -11.76 -5.38
N ASP A 160 6.08 -12.16 -6.65
CA ASP A 160 6.53 -11.34 -7.77
C ASP A 160 5.72 -10.04 -7.83
N LEU A 161 6.37 -8.89 -7.74
CA LEU A 161 5.71 -7.59 -7.79
C LEU A 161 5.09 -7.32 -9.18
N GLU A 162 5.67 -7.87 -10.25
CA GLU A 162 5.21 -7.61 -11.61
C GLU A 162 3.79 -8.09 -11.86
N GLN A 163 3.37 -9.16 -11.18
CA GLN A 163 2.08 -9.81 -11.40
C GLN A 163 0.88 -8.90 -11.11
N PHE A 164 1.06 -7.90 -10.23
CA PHE A 164 0.03 -6.94 -9.86
C PHE A 164 -0.30 -5.92 -10.97
N LEU A 165 0.33 -6.04 -12.15
CA LEU A 165 0.00 -5.23 -13.33
C LEU A 165 -0.87 -5.97 -14.34
N PHE A 166 -1.11 -7.27 -14.18
CA PHE A 166 -1.75 -8.11 -15.20
C PHE A 166 -3.16 -8.55 -14.82
N ALA A 167 -4.07 -8.53 -15.79
CA ALA A 167 -5.43 -9.03 -15.66
C ALA A 167 -5.51 -10.51 -16.08
N ASN A 168 -4.89 -11.41 -15.32
CA ASN A 168 -4.90 -12.86 -15.59
C ASN A 168 -6.02 -13.59 -14.82
N GLU A 169 -6.06 -14.91 -14.90
CA GLU A 169 -7.06 -15.77 -14.24
C GLU A 169 -7.06 -15.65 -12.70
N ASN A 170 -5.96 -15.17 -12.12
CA ASN A 170 -5.80 -14.98 -10.69
C ASN A 170 -6.28 -13.60 -10.22
N TYR A 171 -6.61 -12.69 -11.14
CA TYR A 171 -7.07 -11.35 -10.86
C TYR A 171 -8.60 -11.23 -10.96
N LYS A 172 -9.20 -10.55 -9.97
CA LYS A 172 -10.59 -10.11 -10.01
C LYS A 172 -10.71 -8.68 -9.52
N MET A 173 -11.55 -7.93 -10.21
CA MET A 173 -12.04 -6.64 -9.73
C MET A 173 -13.40 -6.87 -9.07
N LEU A 174 -13.57 -6.36 -7.86
CA LEU A 174 -14.81 -6.50 -7.09
C LEU A 174 -15.36 -5.11 -6.78
N GLU A 175 -16.66 -4.93 -6.91
CA GLU A 175 -17.32 -3.69 -6.50
C GLU A 175 -17.55 -3.69 -4.98
N VAL A 176 -17.28 -2.57 -4.32
CA VAL A 176 -17.43 -2.38 -2.88
C VAL A 176 -18.31 -1.17 -2.62
N GLY A 177 -19.61 -1.41 -2.46
CA GLY A 177 -20.59 -0.34 -2.39
C GLY A 177 -20.72 0.43 -3.71
N ASP A 178 -21.33 1.61 -3.64
CA ASP A 178 -21.79 2.31 -4.84
C ASP A 178 -20.70 3.08 -5.60
N ASP A 179 -19.49 3.19 -5.07
CA ASP A 179 -18.46 4.09 -5.65
C ASP A 179 -17.04 3.53 -5.64
N PHE A 180 -16.83 2.37 -5.00
CA PHE A 180 -15.49 1.81 -4.87
C PHE A 180 -15.38 0.49 -5.61
N ILE A 181 -14.17 0.26 -6.12
CA ILE A 181 -13.74 -1.08 -6.50
C ILE A 181 -12.68 -1.53 -5.49
N THR A 182 -12.41 -2.82 -5.46
CA THR A 182 -11.21 -3.38 -4.85
C THR A 182 -10.62 -4.40 -5.81
N HIS A 183 -9.32 -4.56 -5.71
CA HIS A 183 -8.57 -5.57 -6.45
C HIS A 183 -8.40 -6.82 -5.58
N HIS A 184 -8.44 -7.96 -6.23
CA HIS A 184 -8.23 -9.26 -5.60
C HIS A 184 -7.30 -10.10 -6.46
N PHE A 185 -6.23 -10.63 -5.86
CA PHE A 185 -5.27 -11.51 -6.48
C PHE A 185 -5.19 -12.82 -5.69
N SER A 186 -5.33 -13.95 -6.37
CA SER A 186 -5.12 -15.29 -5.82
C SER A 186 -3.74 -15.81 -6.22
N ILE A 187 -2.82 -15.90 -5.28
CA ILE A 187 -1.44 -16.33 -5.52
C ILE A 187 -1.16 -17.50 -4.59
N ASP A 188 -0.97 -18.69 -5.17
CA ASP A 188 -0.88 -19.95 -4.46
C ASP A 188 -2.06 -20.15 -3.47
N LYS A 189 -1.76 -20.20 -2.17
CA LYS A 189 -2.74 -20.34 -1.07
C LYS A 189 -3.22 -18.99 -0.52
N TYR A 190 -2.73 -17.88 -1.06
CA TYR A 190 -2.93 -16.54 -0.52
C TYR A 190 -3.91 -15.72 -1.35
N ASN A 191 -4.74 -14.95 -0.65
CA ASN A 191 -5.65 -13.98 -1.27
C ASN A 191 -5.22 -12.59 -0.83
N ILE A 192 -4.86 -11.76 -1.80
CA ILE A 192 -4.36 -10.41 -1.60
C ILE A 192 -5.40 -9.43 -2.14
N TRP A 193 -5.94 -8.59 -1.28
CA TRP A 193 -7.04 -7.69 -1.64
C TRP A 193 -7.06 -6.44 -0.77
N GLY A 194 -7.93 -5.49 -1.11
CA GLY A 194 -8.09 -4.24 -0.36
C GLY A 194 -6.86 -3.35 -0.44
N VAL A 195 -6.55 -2.69 0.67
CA VAL A 195 -5.45 -1.71 0.81
C VAL A 195 -4.11 -2.31 0.37
N THR A 196 -3.80 -3.54 0.78
CA THR A 196 -2.56 -4.23 0.39
C THR A 196 -2.44 -4.37 -1.13
N ALA A 197 -3.52 -4.80 -1.81
CA ALA A 197 -3.51 -4.93 -3.27
C ALA A 197 -3.34 -3.58 -3.97
N TYR A 198 -3.99 -2.53 -3.45
CA TYR A 198 -3.83 -1.16 -3.94
C TYR A 198 -2.38 -0.67 -3.87
N GLU A 199 -1.72 -0.86 -2.74
CA GLU A 199 -0.30 -0.49 -2.56
C GLU A 199 0.61 -1.29 -3.49
N LEU A 200 0.38 -2.60 -3.64
CA LEU A 200 1.16 -3.45 -4.55
C LEU A 200 1.03 -3.00 -6.00
N ILE A 201 -0.18 -2.71 -6.46
CA ILE A 201 -0.44 -2.16 -7.80
C ILE A 201 0.32 -0.85 -7.99
N LEU A 202 0.23 0.06 -7.01
CA LEU A 202 0.88 1.36 -7.08
C LEU A 202 2.41 1.22 -7.13
N VAL A 203 3.00 0.47 -6.20
CA VAL A 203 4.46 0.25 -6.13
C VAL A 203 4.96 -0.42 -7.41
N ALA A 204 4.24 -1.43 -7.92
CA ALA A 204 4.56 -2.06 -9.20
C ALA A 204 4.50 -1.04 -10.36
N THR A 205 3.47 -0.22 -10.39
CA THR A 205 3.26 0.79 -11.44
C THR A 205 4.40 1.80 -11.49
N LEU A 206 4.83 2.30 -10.33
CA LEU A 206 5.93 3.28 -10.23
C LEU A 206 7.28 2.68 -10.58
N ILE A 207 7.56 1.48 -10.11
CA ILE A 207 8.87 0.82 -10.32
C ILE A 207 9.01 0.29 -11.73
N TYR A 208 7.97 -0.34 -12.28
CA TYR A 208 8.01 -0.85 -13.65
C TYR A 208 7.69 0.22 -14.69
N GLN A 209 7.28 1.43 -14.28
CA GLN A 209 6.79 2.51 -15.14
C GLN A 209 5.75 2.03 -16.16
N ARG A 210 4.90 1.11 -15.71
CA ARG A 210 3.86 0.47 -16.52
C ARG A 210 2.54 0.57 -15.83
N ILE A 211 1.53 0.79 -16.64
CA ILE A 211 0.17 0.92 -16.21
C ILE A 211 -0.44 -0.48 -16.09
N PRO A 212 -1.23 -0.76 -15.04
CA PRO A 212 -1.97 -2.02 -14.94
C PRO A 212 -2.94 -2.21 -16.11
N GLN A 213 -3.19 -3.47 -16.48
CA GLN A 213 -4.12 -3.87 -17.54
C GLN A 213 -5.61 -3.65 -17.18
N PHE A 214 -5.87 -3.08 -16.01
CA PHE A 214 -7.19 -2.83 -15.45
C PHE A 214 -7.22 -1.43 -14.81
N PRO A 215 -8.39 -0.78 -14.71
CA PRO A 215 -8.51 0.47 -13.97
C PRO A 215 -8.23 0.24 -12.48
N VAL A 216 -7.46 1.15 -11.86
CA VAL A 216 -7.15 1.11 -10.43
C VAL A 216 -8.30 1.70 -9.60
N TYR A 217 -8.95 2.76 -10.09
CA TYR A 217 -10.06 3.42 -9.42
C TYR A 217 -11.33 3.36 -10.28
N ARG A 218 -12.50 3.48 -9.64
CA ARG A 218 -13.80 3.34 -10.31
C ARG A 218 -14.07 4.51 -11.25
N HIS A 219 -14.75 4.25 -12.36
CA HIS A 219 -15.22 5.23 -13.35
C HIS A 219 -14.15 6.00 -14.15
N GLU A 220 -12.89 5.59 -14.11
CA GLU A 220 -11.82 6.31 -14.80
C GLU A 220 -11.11 5.44 -15.86
N LYS A 221 -10.97 5.98 -17.08
CA LYS A 221 -10.16 5.40 -18.16
C LYS A 221 -9.18 6.43 -18.71
N TYR A 222 -8.18 6.83 -17.93
CA TYR A 222 -6.92 7.42 -18.40
C TYR A 222 -5.80 7.02 -17.43
N LEU A 223 -4.62 6.71 -17.96
CA LEU A 223 -3.69 5.73 -17.43
C LEU A 223 -2.26 6.16 -17.78
N ASP A 224 -1.83 7.32 -17.31
CA ASP A 224 -0.39 7.58 -17.16
C ASP A 224 -0.03 7.64 -15.67
N LEU A 225 1.27 7.64 -15.36
CA LEU A 225 1.74 7.62 -13.97
C LEU A 225 1.26 8.84 -13.19
N GLN A 226 1.18 10.03 -13.82
CA GLN A 226 0.76 11.25 -13.13
C GLN A 226 -0.72 11.20 -12.78
N GLN A 227 -1.55 10.70 -13.70
CA GLN A 227 -2.98 10.51 -13.47
C GLN A 227 -3.26 9.50 -12.37
N ILE A 228 -2.53 8.37 -12.32
CA ILE A 228 -2.68 7.38 -11.22
C ILE A 228 -2.33 8.00 -9.87
N MET A 229 -1.26 8.80 -9.80
CA MET A 229 -0.88 9.49 -8.56
C MET A 229 -1.91 10.54 -8.14
N GLN A 230 -2.53 11.24 -9.10
CA GLN A 230 -3.58 12.20 -8.81
C GLN A 230 -4.84 11.48 -8.30
N GLN A 231 -5.25 10.39 -8.96
CA GLN A 231 -6.38 9.56 -8.52
C GLN A 231 -6.18 8.98 -7.12
N GLN A 232 -4.96 8.60 -6.75
CA GLN A 232 -4.66 8.18 -5.38
C GLN A 232 -4.97 9.28 -4.36
N LYS A 233 -4.57 10.53 -4.64
CA LYS A 233 -4.86 11.68 -3.77
C LYS A 233 -6.36 11.98 -3.72
N ASP A 234 -7.04 11.88 -4.85
CA ASP A 234 -8.48 12.13 -4.96
C ASP A 234 -9.28 11.04 -4.23
N PHE A 235 -8.87 9.78 -4.35
CA PHE A 235 -9.43 8.66 -3.61
C PHE A 235 -9.22 8.83 -2.11
N PHE A 236 -8.00 9.20 -1.68
CA PHE A 236 -7.73 9.50 -0.27
C PHE A 236 -8.68 10.59 0.25
N ARG A 237 -8.82 11.70 -0.49
CA ARG A 237 -9.73 12.78 -0.15
C ARG A 237 -11.18 12.30 -0.09
N LEU A 238 -11.64 11.50 -1.06
CA LEU A 238 -13.00 10.95 -1.08
C LEU A 238 -13.29 10.12 0.18
N CYS A 239 -12.35 9.27 0.62
CA CYS A 239 -12.49 8.51 1.85
C CYS A 239 -12.60 9.43 3.09
N VAL A 240 -11.74 10.45 3.16
CA VAL A 240 -11.76 11.46 4.23
C VAL A 240 -13.09 12.23 4.24
N ASP A 241 -13.57 12.68 3.08
CA ASP A 241 -14.81 13.43 2.92
C ASP A 241 -16.04 12.57 3.29
N ARG A 242 -16.09 11.28 2.95
CA ARG A 242 -17.18 10.40 3.42
C ARG A 242 -17.23 10.27 4.94
N ARG A 243 -16.08 10.23 5.59
CA ARG A 243 -15.99 9.99 7.03
C ARG A 243 -16.16 11.26 7.86
N TYR A 244 -15.56 12.35 7.38
CA TYR A 244 -15.45 13.61 8.12
C TYR A 244 -16.07 14.80 7.40
N GLY A 245 -16.29 14.73 6.10
CA GLY A 245 -17.05 15.71 5.34
C GLY A 245 -18.47 15.78 5.88
N ASN A 246 -18.87 17.00 6.19
CA ASN A 246 -20.12 17.41 6.80
C ASN A 246 -21.35 16.51 6.57
N LYS A 247 -21.79 15.84 7.65
CA LYS A 247 -23.22 15.74 7.97
C LYS A 247 -23.71 17.09 8.53
N THR A 248 -23.89 18.07 7.66
CA THR A 248 -24.71 19.29 7.88
C THR A 248 -25.32 19.55 6.50
N ASP A 249 -26.59 19.25 6.17
CA ASP A 249 -27.83 19.70 6.80
C ASP A 249 -29.05 18.86 6.30
N GLU A 250 -29.29 17.66 6.83
CA GLU A 250 -30.59 16.99 6.60
C GLU A 250 -31.38 16.72 7.88
N ASN A 251 -30.72 16.51 9.03
CA ASN A 251 -31.44 16.25 10.29
C ASN A 251 -31.88 17.49 11.08
N THR A 252 -31.60 18.71 10.59
CA THR A 252 -32.07 19.95 11.25
C THR A 252 -33.35 20.50 10.61
N LYS A 253 -33.76 20.02 9.41
CA LYS A 253 -35.02 20.44 8.78
C LYS A 253 -36.25 19.66 9.24
N GLU A 254 -36.08 18.52 9.91
CA GLU A 254 -37.21 17.72 10.41
C GLU A 254 -37.56 17.96 11.89
N ARG A 255 -36.75 18.72 12.65
CA ARG A 255 -37.04 19.09 14.04
C ARG A 255 -37.58 20.52 14.23
N SER A 256 -37.86 21.22 13.13
CA SER A 256 -38.57 22.51 13.14
C SER A 256 -39.96 22.41 12.47
N ARG A 257 -40.52 21.19 12.36
CA ARG A 257 -41.86 20.90 11.84
C ARG A 257 -42.67 19.93 12.71
N LEU A 258 -42.40 19.90 14.02
CA LEU A 258 -43.29 19.34 15.04
C LEU A 258 -43.37 20.29 16.22
#